data_AF-A0AA39NYP1-F1
#
_entry.id   AF-A0AA39NYP1-F1
#
_cell.length_a   1.000
_cell.length_b   1.000
_cell.length_c   1.000
_cell.angle_alpha   90.00
_cell.angle_beta   90.00
_cell.angle_gamma   90.00
#
_symmetry.space_group_name_H-M   'P 1'
#
loop_
_entity.id
_entity.type
_entity.pdbx_description
1 polymer ?
#
loop_
_entity_poly.entity_id
_entity_poly.type
_entity_poly.pdbx_seq_one_letter_code
_entity_poly.pdbx_strand_id
1 'polypeptide(L)'
;MIKVRDGHSRATLLLIHVVLVLNLLLPTSMPRRAKPATTLSATHSQRDQFHHSIPRFILRRFQISPHKSKAGRRKEYRQTGVDPDHVFYYDLASGSLDVRSIGIIYGLKNLYRDVSNPSNVNELEEKLSVLERDAAIVIAGLHSCLADGRAILKRHDLERLRKFLFIMHYRNCGSSYFNPDHPSGGSRIRPWLERYKAQHQCQTHTDVWLHVLRYYLDTPHSQILDVAEAEYRQHGWKKIHDLAATHLDPNFEHYETIAYHQQADRYSFCVWEANAASEFILTSQGFGLWDRAEGKTSGGLDHRLFVISPKISIVLRSNSPPYEGPLPVNSSLLQIFQQKHTVKLVNGESSFIFPEGTDLESVNWSLLRSPEDLFTFPITKLSLSETDAFNAVLLDNIKYDGAVTFQGKERMLRTIRIYDHDPANKHDRQKYTSLMRQLSVTPAAIAQAPSSYDLVDAELYTALMGIVLNKTPFVSRYNRALSLFRLLKDPSKRKSCLFVIEHISNFHAALQGCQAKFGRAVHSPEDFWSVSLQRSLSEDISSQVFEALEEFVLVKFNVRLTYDTSDILGQVGKEVMLVAFLSWVTDEAVHVLDETPITLKNVVRIQLLS
;
A
#
# COMPACT_ATOMS: atom_id res chain seq x y z
N MET A 1 -54.76 -44.37 -5.31
CA MET A 1 -54.93 -45.50 -6.26
C MET A 1 -53.69 -45.50 -7.14
N ILE A 2 -52.74 -46.43 -6.99
CA ILE A 2 -52.72 -47.87 -7.37
C ILE A 2 -52.29 -48.07 -8.84
N LYS A 3 -51.07 -48.66 -9.00
CA LYS A 3 -50.45 -49.33 -10.17
C LYS A 3 -50.29 -48.51 -11.47
N VAL A 4 -49.15 -48.47 -12.17
CA VAL A 4 -48.11 -49.48 -12.56
C VAL A 4 -48.57 -50.47 -13.64
N ARG A 5 -47.95 -50.37 -14.83
CA ARG A 5 -47.64 -51.54 -15.68
C ARG A 5 -46.60 -51.25 -16.76
N ASP A 6 -45.65 -52.17 -16.92
CA ASP A 6 -44.65 -52.20 -18.00
C ASP A 6 -45.17 -52.83 -19.31
N GLY A 7 -44.40 -52.64 -20.39
CA GLY A 7 -44.50 -53.44 -21.63
C GLY A 7 -43.12 -53.59 -22.30
N HIS A 8 -42.71 -54.82 -22.60
CA HIS A 8 -41.38 -55.17 -23.14
C HIS A 8 -41.48 -55.94 -24.46
N SER A 9 -40.67 -55.58 -25.46
CA SER A 9 -40.05 -56.45 -26.51
C SER A 9 -39.17 -55.56 -27.41
N ARG A 10 -37.92 -55.89 -27.80
CA ARG A 10 -37.39 -57.03 -28.60
C ARG A 10 -37.96 -57.12 -30.04
N ALA A 11 -37.21 -57.43 -31.10
CA ALA A 11 -35.77 -57.34 -31.48
C ALA A 11 -35.58 -57.90 -32.93
N THR A 12 -34.36 -57.76 -33.51
CA THR A 12 -33.70 -58.75 -34.44
C THR A 12 -33.77 -58.60 -35.99
N LEU A 13 -32.58 -58.30 -36.59
CA LEU A 13 -31.94 -58.67 -37.89
C LEU A 13 -32.64 -58.60 -39.28
N LEU A 14 -31.92 -58.08 -40.30
CA LEU A 14 -31.28 -58.78 -41.48
C LEU A 14 -30.62 -57.73 -42.44
N LEU A 15 -29.94 -58.06 -43.57
CA LEU A 15 -28.57 -58.65 -43.76
C LEU A 15 -28.02 -58.30 -45.20
N ILE A 16 -26.79 -58.74 -45.61
CA ILE A 16 -26.17 -58.71 -46.99
C ILE A 16 -25.63 -57.31 -47.46
N HIS A 17 -24.53 -57.02 -48.22
CA HIS A 17 -23.41 -57.68 -48.98
C HIS A 17 -23.52 -57.59 -50.56
N VAL A 18 -22.49 -57.47 -51.44
CA VAL A 18 -20.99 -57.29 -51.44
C VAL A 18 -20.51 -56.82 -52.88
N VAL A 19 -19.21 -56.81 -53.25
CA VAL A 19 -18.55 -56.58 -54.61
C VAL A 19 -18.10 -55.12 -54.91
N LEU A 20 -16.86 -54.68 -55.30
CA LEU A 20 -15.59 -55.16 -55.94
C LEU A 20 -15.50 -54.91 -57.49
N VAL A 21 -14.38 -54.66 -58.23
CA VAL A 21 -12.91 -54.48 -57.97
C VAL A 21 -12.13 -53.82 -59.18
N LEU A 22 -11.11 -52.96 -58.93
CA LEU A 22 -10.01 -52.43 -59.83
C LEU A 22 -10.39 -51.75 -61.20
N ASN A 23 -9.58 -50.91 -61.90
CA ASN A 23 -8.10 -50.86 -62.06
C ASN A 23 -7.49 -49.51 -62.62
N LEU A 24 -6.20 -49.28 -62.33
CA LEU A 24 -5.11 -48.45 -62.95
C LEU A 24 -5.33 -47.31 -63.99
N LEU A 25 -4.73 -46.12 -63.75
CA LEU A 25 -3.58 -45.53 -64.50
C LEU A 25 -3.08 -44.17 -63.91
N LEU A 26 -1.91 -43.66 -64.38
CA LEU A 26 -1.15 -42.46 -63.93
C LEU A 26 -0.55 -41.73 -65.17
N PRO A 27 0.05 -40.51 -65.09
CA PRO A 27 -0.02 -39.42 -64.08
C PRO A 27 -0.29 -38.00 -64.70
N THR A 28 -0.35 -36.93 -63.89
CA THR A 28 0.45 -35.65 -64.01
C THR A 28 -0.17 -34.45 -63.28
N SER A 29 0.70 -33.55 -62.79
CA SER A 29 0.46 -32.15 -62.32
C SER A 29 -0.62 -31.85 -61.26
N MET A 30 -0.23 -31.21 -60.16
CA MET A 30 -1.14 -30.46 -59.26
C MET A 30 -1.20 -28.98 -59.62
N PRO A 31 -2.38 -28.35 -59.45
CA PRO A 31 -2.48 -27.05 -58.82
C PRO A 31 -3.25 -27.12 -57.48
N ARG A 32 -3.04 -26.11 -56.62
CA ARG A 32 -3.62 -26.07 -55.26
C ARG A 32 -5.15 -26.04 -55.29
N ARG A 33 -5.80 -27.07 -54.73
CA ARG A 33 -7.25 -27.08 -54.47
C ARG A 33 -7.59 -26.01 -53.42
N ALA A 34 -8.46 -25.07 -53.78
CA ALA A 34 -9.01 -24.10 -52.83
C ALA A 34 -9.78 -24.79 -51.70
N LYS A 35 -9.72 -24.25 -50.48
CA LYS A 35 -10.56 -24.72 -49.37
C LYS A 35 -11.99 -24.20 -49.56
N PRO A 36 -13.04 -25.02 -49.32
CA PRO A 36 -14.41 -24.54 -49.32
C PRO A 36 -14.64 -23.48 -48.23
N ALA A 37 -15.52 -22.51 -48.50
CA ALA A 37 -16.01 -21.61 -47.47
C ALA A 37 -16.91 -22.40 -46.50
N THR A 38 -16.41 -22.69 -45.30
CA THR A 38 -17.20 -23.33 -44.24
C THR A 38 -18.01 -22.25 -43.52
N THR A 39 -19.33 -22.40 -43.49
CA THR A 39 -20.26 -21.43 -42.91
C THR A 39 -19.96 -21.17 -41.43
N LEU A 40 -19.58 -19.94 -41.09
CA LEU A 40 -19.30 -19.52 -39.70
C LEU A 40 -20.60 -19.22 -38.95
N SER A 41 -21.31 -20.26 -38.52
CA SER A 41 -22.40 -20.17 -37.54
C SER A 41 -22.18 -21.07 -36.32
N ALA A 42 -20.90 -21.29 -35.96
CA ALA A 42 -20.55 -21.82 -34.66
C ALA A 42 -20.65 -20.69 -33.63
N THR A 43 -21.76 -20.63 -32.89
CA THR A 43 -21.89 -19.75 -31.73
C THR A 43 -20.80 -20.10 -30.73
N HIS A 44 -19.76 -19.27 -30.64
CA HIS A 44 -18.70 -19.42 -29.64
C HIS A 44 -19.34 -19.36 -28.25
N SER A 45 -19.41 -20.50 -27.56
CA SER A 45 -19.70 -20.53 -26.13
C SER A 45 -18.58 -19.76 -25.42
N GLN A 46 -18.80 -18.47 -25.17
CA GLN A 46 -17.80 -17.56 -24.61
C GLN A 46 -17.41 -18.07 -23.23
N ARG A 47 -16.21 -18.68 -23.18
CA ARG A 47 -15.63 -19.32 -22.01
C ARG A 47 -15.45 -18.28 -20.91
N ASP A 48 -15.62 -18.71 -19.66
CA ASP A 48 -15.34 -17.88 -18.51
C ASP A 48 -13.91 -17.32 -18.58
N GLN A 49 -13.77 -16.02 -18.39
CA GLN A 49 -12.47 -15.34 -18.36
C GLN A 49 -11.97 -15.25 -16.92
N PHE A 50 -10.66 -15.45 -16.75
CA PHE A 50 -9.98 -15.38 -15.45
C PHE A 50 -9.09 -14.14 -15.44
N HIS A 51 -9.69 -13.03 -15.04
CA HIS A 51 -9.07 -11.72 -15.02
C HIS A 51 -8.23 -11.52 -13.75
N HIS A 52 -7.15 -10.72 -13.79
CA HIS A 52 -6.32 -10.46 -12.61
C HIS A 52 -6.40 -8.99 -12.19
N SER A 53 -6.88 -8.71 -10.97
CA SER A 53 -6.94 -7.33 -10.43
C SER A 53 -5.57 -6.67 -10.30
N ILE A 54 -4.50 -7.47 -10.28
CA ILE A 54 -3.12 -7.02 -10.48
C ILE A 54 -2.57 -7.65 -11.78
N PRO A 55 -2.18 -6.86 -12.79
CA PRO A 55 -1.74 -7.35 -14.09
C PRO A 55 -0.60 -8.36 -13.99
N ARG A 56 -0.72 -9.48 -14.72
CA ARG A 56 0.27 -10.58 -14.68
C ARG A 56 1.68 -10.16 -15.10
N PHE A 57 1.85 -9.02 -15.80
CA PHE A 57 3.19 -8.52 -16.15
C PHE A 57 3.90 -7.85 -14.97
N ILE A 58 3.15 -7.31 -14.00
CA ILE A 58 3.65 -6.75 -12.74
C ILE A 58 3.99 -7.86 -11.77
N LEU A 59 3.09 -8.83 -11.57
CA LEU A 59 3.34 -9.99 -10.69
C LEU A 59 4.64 -10.72 -11.05
N ARG A 60 4.97 -10.83 -12.35
CA ARG A 60 6.23 -11.41 -12.84
C ARG A 60 7.50 -10.63 -12.48
N ARG A 61 7.40 -9.40 -11.98
CA ARG A 61 8.53 -8.66 -11.39
C ARG A 61 8.85 -9.16 -9.98
N PHE A 62 7.86 -9.71 -9.27
CA PHE A 62 7.97 -10.29 -7.93
C PHE A 62 8.30 -11.79 -7.92
N GLN A 63 8.43 -12.41 -9.10
CA GLN A 63 8.60 -13.86 -9.19
C GLN A 63 9.89 -14.35 -8.52
N ILE A 64 9.83 -15.53 -7.89
CA ILE A 64 10.96 -16.16 -7.18
C ILE A 64 11.87 -16.98 -8.10
N SER A 65 11.43 -17.26 -9.32
CA SER A 65 12.17 -18.05 -10.32
C SER A 65 12.90 -17.17 -11.35
N PRO A 66 14.01 -17.65 -11.95
CA PRO A 66 14.68 -16.94 -13.05
C PRO A 66 13.72 -16.57 -14.19
N HIS A 67 13.87 -15.38 -14.77
CA HIS A 67 12.91 -14.84 -15.72
C HIS A 67 12.91 -15.56 -17.08
N LYS A 68 11.92 -16.44 -17.28
CA LYS A 68 11.77 -17.26 -18.49
C LYS A 68 11.10 -16.49 -19.64
N SER A 69 11.56 -16.71 -20.87
CA SER A 69 10.97 -16.09 -22.07
C SER A 69 9.52 -16.56 -22.32
N LYS A 70 8.74 -15.81 -23.11
CA LYS A 70 7.36 -16.17 -23.48
C LYS A 70 7.29 -17.53 -24.21
N ALA A 71 8.36 -17.91 -24.93
CA ALA A 71 8.49 -19.22 -25.56
C ALA A 71 8.84 -20.31 -24.53
N GLY A 72 9.80 -20.06 -23.63
CA GLY A 72 10.20 -21.01 -22.59
C GLY A 72 9.03 -21.41 -21.68
N ARG A 73 8.26 -20.42 -21.19
CA ARG A 73 7.08 -20.68 -20.33
C ARG A 73 5.96 -21.43 -21.05
N ARG A 74 5.75 -21.15 -22.34
CA ARG A 74 4.82 -21.91 -23.19
C ARG A 74 5.29 -23.35 -23.45
N LYS A 75 6.61 -23.60 -23.51
CA LYS A 75 7.16 -24.95 -23.61
C LYS A 75 6.93 -25.70 -22.30
N GLU A 76 7.30 -25.11 -21.17
CA GLU A 76 7.20 -25.70 -19.84
C GLU A 76 5.76 -26.00 -19.43
N TYR A 77 4.83 -25.05 -19.58
CA TYR A 77 3.40 -25.27 -19.32
C TYR A 77 2.80 -26.41 -20.16
N ARG A 78 3.27 -26.61 -21.40
CA ARG A 78 2.87 -27.75 -22.26
C ARG A 78 3.49 -29.08 -21.83
N GLN A 79 4.55 -29.07 -21.02
CA GLN A 79 5.22 -30.27 -20.52
C GLN A 79 4.71 -30.68 -19.13
N THR A 80 4.35 -29.72 -18.27
CA THR A 80 3.95 -29.96 -16.87
C THR A 80 2.46 -29.78 -16.60
N GLY A 81 1.73 -29.01 -17.42
CA GLY A 81 0.39 -28.53 -17.13
C GLY A 81 0.31 -27.43 -16.05
N VAL A 82 1.45 -27.07 -15.44
CA VAL A 82 1.55 -26.12 -14.32
C VAL A 82 2.15 -24.81 -14.83
N ASP A 83 1.57 -23.67 -14.43
CA ASP A 83 2.11 -22.34 -14.78
C ASP A 83 3.44 -22.11 -14.03
N PRO A 84 4.57 -21.90 -14.73
CA PRO A 84 5.89 -21.82 -14.10
C PRO A 84 6.12 -20.53 -13.30
N ASP A 85 5.30 -19.50 -13.48
CA ASP A 85 5.46 -18.19 -12.85
C ASP A 85 4.91 -18.22 -11.41
N HIS A 86 5.77 -18.09 -10.38
CA HIS A 86 5.42 -18.18 -8.95
C HIS A 86 5.98 -17.01 -8.12
N VAL A 87 5.29 -16.62 -7.04
CA VAL A 87 5.72 -15.59 -6.06
C VAL A 87 5.62 -16.09 -4.62
N PHE A 88 6.27 -15.40 -3.68
CA PHE A 88 5.87 -15.49 -2.27
C PHE A 88 4.58 -14.69 -2.05
N TYR A 89 3.65 -15.27 -1.29
CA TYR A 89 2.33 -14.68 -1.01
C TYR A 89 1.98 -14.92 0.46
N TYR A 90 1.81 -13.84 1.23
CA TYR A 90 1.24 -13.88 2.57
C TYR A 90 -0.23 -13.48 2.53
N ASP A 91 -1.06 -14.31 3.12
CA ASP A 91 -2.51 -14.21 3.20
C ASP A 91 -2.88 -13.78 4.63
N LEU A 92 -3.49 -12.59 4.81
CA LEU A 92 -3.76 -12.07 6.16
C LEU A 92 -4.91 -12.82 6.84
N ALA A 93 -5.89 -13.32 6.08
CA ALA A 93 -7.07 -13.98 6.62
C ALA A 93 -6.77 -15.38 7.16
N SER A 94 -5.89 -16.13 6.49
CA SER A 94 -5.41 -17.45 6.96
C SER A 94 -4.09 -17.37 7.73
N GLY A 95 -3.38 -16.24 7.67
CA GLY A 95 -2.07 -16.06 8.30
C GLY A 95 -0.97 -16.94 7.71
N SER A 96 -1.12 -17.45 6.48
CA SER A 96 -0.17 -18.36 5.83
C SER A 96 0.80 -17.65 4.87
N LEU A 97 2.08 -18.04 4.91
CA LEU A 97 3.07 -17.68 3.89
C LEU A 97 3.28 -18.84 2.91
N ASP A 98 2.76 -18.67 1.69
CA ASP A 98 2.81 -19.68 0.63
C ASP A 98 3.74 -19.26 -0.53
N VAL A 99 4.08 -20.24 -1.36
CA VAL A 99 4.48 -20.00 -2.76
C VAL A 99 3.26 -20.25 -3.63
N ARG A 100 2.66 -19.19 -4.19
CA ARG A 100 1.45 -19.28 -5.03
C ARG A 100 1.76 -18.93 -6.49
N SER A 101 1.02 -19.53 -7.42
CA SER A 101 1.20 -19.31 -8.86
C SER A 101 0.59 -18.00 -9.34
N ILE A 102 1.32 -17.27 -10.20
CA ILE A 102 0.89 -16.03 -10.86
C ILE A 102 -0.28 -16.25 -11.83
N GLY A 103 -0.66 -17.49 -12.11
CA GLY A 103 -1.85 -17.84 -12.89
C GLY A 103 -3.16 -17.89 -12.11
N ILE A 104 -3.12 -17.79 -10.77
CA ILE A 104 -4.30 -17.92 -9.89
C ILE A 104 -4.46 -16.79 -8.85
N ILE A 105 -3.36 -16.17 -8.39
CA ILE A 105 -3.44 -15.08 -7.39
C ILE A 105 -4.03 -13.80 -7.96
N TYR A 106 -4.72 -13.04 -7.10
CA TYR A 106 -5.42 -11.80 -7.47
C TYR A 106 -6.42 -11.98 -8.62
N GLY A 107 -6.88 -13.21 -8.84
CA GLY A 107 -7.69 -13.60 -9.99
C GLY A 107 -9.19 -13.67 -9.69
N LEU A 108 -9.99 -13.06 -10.55
CA LEU A 108 -11.45 -12.96 -10.46
C LEU A 108 -12.08 -13.46 -11.77
N LYS A 109 -13.08 -14.33 -11.65
CA LYS A 109 -13.80 -14.88 -12.82
C LYS A 109 -14.85 -13.88 -13.31
N ASN A 110 -14.91 -13.68 -14.63
CA ASN A 110 -15.97 -12.94 -15.32
C ASN A 110 -16.19 -11.48 -14.84
N LEU A 111 -15.15 -10.83 -14.27
CA LEU A 111 -15.26 -9.51 -13.61
C LEU A 111 -15.84 -8.40 -14.49
N TYR A 112 -15.54 -8.40 -15.79
CA TYR A 112 -16.05 -7.42 -16.77
C TYR A 112 -16.99 -8.07 -17.81
N ARG A 113 -17.66 -9.17 -17.44
CA ARG A 113 -18.54 -9.91 -18.36
C ARG A 113 -19.84 -9.14 -18.55
N ASP A 114 -19.88 -8.31 -19.58
CA ASP A 114 -21.03 -7.47 -19.90
C ASP A 114 -22.11 -8.29 -20.63
N VAL A 115 -23.09 -8.79 -19.86
CA VAL A 115 -24.25 -9.50 -20.41
C VAL A 115 -25.22 -8.59 -21.18
N SER A 116 -25.08 -7.26 -21.08
CA SER A 116 -25.86 -6.28 -21.85
C SER A 116 -25.31 -6.06 -23.26
N ASN A 117 -24.05 -6.42 -23.53
CA ASN A 117 -23.50 -6.52 -24.88
C ASN A 117 -23.47 -7.97 -25.40
N PRO A 118 -24.58 -8.51 -25.95
CA PRO A 118 -24.62 -9.87 -26.48
C PRO A 118 -23.74 -10.09 -27.73
N SER A 119 -23.24 -9.02 -28.37
CA SER A 119 -22.31 -9.16 -29.50
C SER A 119 -20.90 -9.52 -29.05
N ASN A 120 -20.45 -9.01 -27.90
CA ASN A 120 -19.18 -9.37 -27.28
C ASN A 120 -19.18 -9.10 -25.77
N VAL A 121 -19.59 -10.10 -24.98
CA VAL A 121 -19.62 -9.99 -23.49
C VAL A 121 -18.23 -9.82 -22.85
N ASN A 122 -17.14 -9.99 -23.62
CA ASN A 122 -15.75 -9.88 -23.16
C ASN A 122 -15.02 -8.65 -23.75
N GLU A 123 -15.73 -7.75 -24.43
CA GLU A 123 -15.20 -6.54 -25.07
C GLU A 123 -14.25 -5.73 -24.16
N LEU A 124 -14.62 -5.56 -22.90
CA LEU A 124 -13.84 -4.82 -21.90
C LEU A 124 -12.54 -5.55 -21.54
N GLU A 125 -12.53 -6.88 -21.47
CA GLU A 125 -11.32 -7.67 -21.25
C GLU A 125 -10.34 -7.52 -22.44
N GLU A 126 -10.87 -7.52 -23.67
CA GLU A 126 -10.06 -7.33 -24.87
C GLU A 126 -9.41 -5.94 -24.91
N LYS A 127 -10.19 -4.88 -24.61
CA LYS A 127 -9.70 -3.50 -24.48
C LYS A 127 -8.70 -3.32 -23.34
N LEU A 128 -8.93 -3.95 -22.18
CA LEU A 128 -7.98 -3.96 -21.07
C LEU A 128 -6.68 -4.67 -21.44
N SER A 129 -6.73 -5.78 -22.19
CA SER A 129 -5.53 -6.51 -22.63
C SER A 129 -4.64 -5.67 -23.57
N VAL A 130 -5.22 -4.75 -24.33
CA VAL A 130 -4.50 -3.76 -25.16
C VAL A 130 -3.78 -2.76 -24.26
N LEU A 131 -4.49 -2.15 -23.31
CA LEU A 131 -3.93 -1.16 -22.39
C LEU A 131 -2.82 -1.76 -21.49
N GLU A 132 -3.02 -2.96 -20.95
CA GLU A 132 -2.02 -3.65 -20.13
C GLU A 132 -0.77 -4.04 -20.92
N ARG A 133 -0.93 -4.47 -22.19
CA ARG A 133 0.20 -4.76 -23.08
C ARG A 133 1.04 -3.50 -23.33
N ASP A 134 0.38 -2.38 -23.62
CA ASP A 134 1.08 -1.15 -23.99
C ASP A 134 1.74 -0.50 -22.76
N ALA A 135 1.07 -0.50 -21.60
CA ALA A 135 1.68 -0.11 -20.33
C ALA A 135 2.88 -1.00 -19.94
N ALA A 136 2.82 -2.30 -20.21
CA ALA A 136 3.93 -3.23 -19.95
C ALA A 136 5.19 -2.91 -20.79
N ILE A 137 5.03 -2.35 -21.99
CA ILE A 137 6.15 -1.87 -22.83
C ILE A 137 6.79 -0.65 -22.18
N VAL A 138 6.01 0.37 -21.81
CA VAL A 138 6.51 1.59 -21.16
C VAL A 138 7.21 1.26 -19.84
N ILE A 139 6.63 0.38 -19.01
CA ILE A 139 7.20 -0.09 -17.75
C ILE A 139 8.50 -0.90 -17.94
N ALA A 140 8.64 -1.64 -19.05
CA ALA A 140 9.91 -2.26 -19.41
C ALA A 140 10.98 -1.24 -19.81
N GLY A 141 10.58 -0.12 -20.44
CA GLY A 141 11.43 1.06 -20.66
C GLY A 141 11.94 1.65 -19.34
N LEU A 142 11.05 1.97 -18.39
CA LEU A 142 11.41 2.50 -17.07
C LEU A 142 12.44 1.63 -16.33
N HIS A 143 12.29 0.30 -16.41
CA HIS A 143 13.26 -0.64 -15.84
C HIS A 143 14.64 -0.61 -16.49
N SER A 144 14.73 -0.26 -17.77
CA SER A 144 15.98 -0.16 -18.50
C SER A 144 16.75 1.12 -18.12
N CYS A 145 16.03 2.21 -17.85
CA CYS A 145 16.57 3.52 -17.46
C CYS A 145 17.10 3.61 -16.00
N LEU A 146 17.00 2.55 -15.19
CA LEU A 146 17.46 2.56 -13.78
C LEU A 146 18.98 2.84 -13.65
N ALA A 147 19.77 2.40 -14.63
CA ALA A 147 21.20 2.67 -14.69
C ALA A 147 21.48 4.17 -14.92
N ASP A 148 20.72 4.80 -15.81
CA ASP A 148 20.89 6.21 -16.21
C ASP A 148 20.33 7.21 -15.17
N GLY A 149 19.57 6.72 -14.19
CA GLY A 149 18.90 7.51 -13.15
C GLY A 149 17.81 8.45 -13.68
N ARG A 150 17.44 8.37 -14.96
CA ARG A 150 16.47 9.23 -15.64
C ARG A 150 15.72 8.44 -16.70
N ALA A 151 14.39 8.47 -16.68
CA ALA A 151 13.55 7.92 -17.73
C ALA A 151 13.11 9.01 -18.71
N ILE A 152 13.17 8.74 -20.01
CA ILE A 152 12.62 9.62 -21.05
C ILE A 152 11.38 8.94 -21.63
N LEU A 153 10.23 9.61 -21.54
CA LEU A 153 8.96 9.15 -22.09
C LEU A 153 8.48 10.12 -23.19
N LYS A 154 7.92 9.58 -24.26
CA LYS A 154 7.12 10.37 -25.21
C LYS A 154 5.79 10.73 -24.58
N ARG A 155 5.17 11.85 -24.98
CA ARG A 155 3.83 12.26 -24.56
C ARG A 155 2.85 11.10 -24.60
N HIS A 156 2.72 10.45 -25.77
CA HIS A 156 1.72 9.41 -25.94
C HIS A 156 1.95 8.17 -25.04
N ASP A 157 3.19 7.87 -24.64
CA ASP A 157 3.50 6.78 -23.71
C ASP A 157 3.25 7.18 -22.25
N LEU A 158 3.53 8.43 -21.88
CA LEU A 158 3.14 9.00 -20.59
C LEU A 158 1.62 9.05 -20.43
N GLU A 159 0.88 9.41 -21.49
CA GLU A 159 -0.58 9.45 -21.51
C GLU A 159 -1.21 8.05 -21.42
N ARG A 160 -0.69 7.06 -22.18
CA ARG A 160 -1.04 5.64 -22.03
C ARG A 160 -0.81 5.16 -20.59
N LEU A 161 0.34 5.51 -19.99
CA LEU A 161 0.68 5.11 -18.64
C LEU A 161 -0.21 5.79 -17.59
N ARG A 162 -0.52 7.10 -17.73
CA ARG A 162 -1.51 7.79 -16.87
C ARG A 162 -2.89 7.15 -16.97
N LYS A 163 -3.36 6.79 -18.18
CA LYS A 163 -4.63 6.06 -18.38
C LYS A 163 -4.60 4.69 -17.69
N PHE A 164 -3.53 3.92 -17.87
CA PHE A 164 -3.35 2.63 -17.22
C PHE A 164 -3.43 2.76 -15.69
N LEU A 165 -2.69 3.70 -15.08
CA LEU A 165 -2.68 3.89 -13.63
C LEU A 165 -4.08 4.27 -13.10
N PHE A 166 -4.78 5.19 -13.76
CA PHE A 166 -6.16 5.54 -13.39
C PHE A 166 -7.09 4.32 -13.47
N ILE A 167 -7.07 3.60 -14.59
CA ILE A 167 -7.94 2.44 -14.81
C ILE A 167 -7.59 1.30 -13.83
N MET A 168 -6.33 1.13 -13.43
CA MET A 168 -5.96 0.16 -12.39
C MET A 168 -6.61 0.47 -11.04
N HIS A 169 -6.62 1.73 -10.61
CA HIS A 169 -7.31 2.14 -9.38
C HIS A 169 -8.83 1.99 -9.53
N TYR A 170 -9.40 2.45 -10.65
CA TYR A 170 -10.84 2.35 -10.92
C TYR A 170 -11.35 0.90 -10.91
N ARG A 171 -10.52 -0.05 -11.37
CA ARG A 171 -10.73 -1.50 -11.27
C ARG A 171 -10.60 -2.02 -9.85
N ASN A 172 -9.67 -1.49 -9.04
CA ASN A 172 -9.45 -1.86 -7.64
C ASN A 172 -10.62 -1.44 -6.72
N CYS A 173 -11.30 -0.32 -7.02
CA CYS A 173 -12.55 0.05 -6.36
C CYS A 173 -13.73 -0.86 -6.75
N GLY A 174 -13.71 -1.43 -7.97
CA GLY A 174 -14.78 -2.30 -8.45
C GLY A 174 -16.14 -1.60 -8.52
N SER A 175 -17.22 -2.38 -8.51
CA SER A 175 -18.60 -1.89 -8.55
C SER A 175 -19.00 -0.98 -7.37
N SER A 176 -18.26 -0.99 -6.26
CA SER A 176 -18.58 -0.09 -5.13
C SER A 176 -18.28 1.38 -5.42
N TYR A 177 -17.54 1.70 -6.49
CA TYR A 177 -17.22 3.08 -6.90
C TYR A 177 -18.46 3.96 -7.09
N PHE A 178 -19.55 3.39 -7.62
CA PHE A 178 -20.84 4.08 -7.81
C PHE A 178 -21.96 3.54 -6.91
N ASN A 179 -21.64 2.81 -5.84
CA ASN A 179 -22.66 2.28 -4.94
C ASN A 179 -23.35 3.44 -4.18
N PRO A 180 -24.66 3.68 -4.38
CA PRO A 180 -25.37 4.80 -3.77
C PRO A 180 -25.53 4.69 -2.25
N ASP A 181 -25.28 3.51 -1.68
CA ASP A 181 -25.31 3.22 -0.24
C ASP A 181 -23.90 3.12 0.38
N HIS A 182 -22.85 3.51 -0.35
CA HIS A 182 -21.48 3.48 0.18
C HIS A 182 -21.28 4.52 1.31
N PRO A 183 -20.76 4.12 2.49
CA PRO A 183 -20.74 4.98 3.67
C PRO A 183 -19.87 6.23 3.56
N SER A 184 -18.89 6.25 2.66
CA SER A 184 -18.03 7.43 2.42
C SER A 184 -18.64 8.50 1.48
N GLY A 185 -19.91 8.37 1.07
CA GLY A 185 -20.63 9.45 0.38
C GLY A 185 -21.56 9.05 -0.78
N GLY A 186 -21.94 7.77 -0.92
CA GLY A 186 -22.80 7.31 -2.04
C GLY A 186 -24.14 8.05 -2.15
N SER A 187 -24.67 8.57 -1.04
CA SER A 187 -25.87 9.41 -1.00
C SER A 187 -25.74 10.73 -1.76
N ARG A 188 -24.52 11.28 -1.90
CA ARG A 188 -24.27 12.53 -2.64
C ARG A 188 -24.46 12.36 -4.14
N ILE A 189 -23.98 11.25 -4.71
CA ILE A 189 -24.05 10.97 -6.15
C ILE A 189 -25.39 10.40 -6.61
N ARG A 190 -26.24 9.94 -5.68
CA ARG A 190 -27.50 9.23 -5.98
C ARG A 190 -28.40 9.95 -7.01
N PRO A 191 -28.65 11.28 -6.94
CA PRO A 191 -29.48 11.97 -7.93
C PRO A 191 -28.91 11.95 -9.36
N TRP A 192 -27.59 12.14 -9.50
CA TRP A 192 -26.88 12.03 -10.78
C TRP A 192 -26.89 10.59 -11.30
N LEU A 193 -26.66 9.61 -10.41
CA LEU A 193 -26.60 8.19 -10.76
C LEU A 193 -27.91 7.69 -11.39
N GLU A 194 -29.07 8.05 -10.83
CA GLU A 194 -30.36 7.64 -11.39
C GLU A 194 -30.66 8.33 -12.74
N ARG A 195 -30.20 9.58 -12.96
CA ARG A 195 -30.24 10.22 -14.28
C ARG A 195 -29.34 9.48 -15.27
N TYR A 196 -28.10 9.21 -14.90
CA TYR A 196 -27.12 8.54 -15.77
C TYR A 196 -27.61 7.14 -16.18
N LYS A 197 -28.21 6.39 -15.24
CA LYS A 197 -28.90 5.13 -15.53
C LYS A 197 -29.97 5.28 -16.61
N ALA A 198 -30.88 6.24 -16.45
CA ALA A 198 -31.96 6.47 -17.41
C ALA A 198 -31.42 6.89 -18.80
N GLN A 199 -30.41 7.76 -18.83
CA GLN A 199 -29.78 8.26 -20.06
C GLN A 199 -28.99 7.16 -20.81
N HIS A 200 -28.28 6.30 -20.09
CA HIS A 200 -27.42 5.25 -20.65
C HIS A 200 -28.01 3.83 -20.55
N GLN A 201 -29.32 3.71 -20.30
CA GLN A 201 -30.09 2.45 -20.19
C GLN A 201 -29.56 1.43 -19.15
N CYS A 202 -28.67 1.87 -18.26
CA CYS A 202 -28.06 1.06 -17.20
C CYS A 202 -29.07 0.80 -16.07
N GLN A 203 -29.14 -0.43 -15.57
CA GLN A 203 -30.10 -0.81 -14.52
C GLN A 203 -29.47 -0.72 -13.12
N THR A 204 -28.22 -1.16 -12.99
CA THR A 204 -27.46 -1.20 -11.73
C THR A 204 -26.31 -0.20 -11.71
N HIS A 205 -25.76 0.09 -10.52
CA HIS A 205 -24.51 0.86 -10.38
C HIS A 205 -23.28 0.11 -10.94
N THR A 206 -23.37 -1.23 -11.07
CA THR A 206 -22.31 -2.03 -11.72
C THR A 206 -22.34 -1.82 -13.23
N ASP A 207 -23.52 -1.69 -13.83
CA ASP A 207 -23.69 -1.41 -15.25
C ASP A 207 -23.11 -0.02 -15.58
N VAL A 208 -23.38 0.98 -14.73
CA VAL A 208 -22.77 2.33 -14.83
C VAL A 208 -21.24 2.26 -14.72
N TRP A 209 -20.70 1.45 -13.81
CA TRP A 209 -19.25 1.22 -13.68
C TRP A 209 -18.64 0.56 -14.93
N LEU A 210 -19.33 -0.40 -15.55
CA LEU A 210 -18.90 -1.01 -16.82
C LEU A 210 -19.02 -0.03 -18.01
N HIS A 211 -20.07 0.79 -18.06
CA HIS A 211 -20.27 1.82 -19.08
C HIS A 211 -19.20 2.91 -19.02
N VAL A 212 -18.90 3.42 -17.82
CA VAL A 212 -17.84 4.40 -17.59
C VAL A 212 -16.45 3.79 -17.84
N LEU A 213 -16.23 2.51 -17.52
CA LEU A 213 -15.00 1.80 -17.90
C LEU A 213 -14.85 1.69 -19.44
N ARG A 214 -15.94 1.43 -20.18
CA ARG A 214 -15.95 1.44 -21.66
C ARG A 214 -15.51 2.81 -22.18
N TYR A 215 -16.12 3.89 -21.68
CA TYR A 215 -15.75 5.27 -22.02
C TYR A 215 -14.27 5.57 -21.74
N TYR A 216 -13.74 5.25 -20.56
CA TYR A 216 -12.32 5.48 -20.24
C TYR A 216 -11.37 4.67 -21.12
N LEU A 217 -11.78 3.51 -21.65
CA LEU A 217 -10.96 2.71 -22.55
C LEU A 217 -10.94 3.31 -23.96
N ASP A 218 -12.12 3.63 -24.51
CA ASP A 218 -12.28 4.09 -25.89
C ASP A 218 -11.85 5.55 -26.11
N THR A 219 -12.21 6.46 -25.22
CA THR A 219 -11.96 7.90 -25.39
C THR A 219 -10.48 8.24 -25.21
N PRO A 220 -9.79 8.91 -26.17
CA PRO A 220 -8.39 9.31 -26.05
C PRO A 220 -8.08 10.14 -24.79
N HIS A 221 -6.83 10.10 -24.32
CA HIS A 221 -6.41 10.77 -23.08
C HIS A 221 -6.73 12.27 -23.08
N SER A 222 -6.28 12.98 -24.12
CA SER A 222 -6.55 14.40 -24.33
C SER A 222 -8.05 14.71 -24.29
N GLN A 223 -8.86 13.97 -25.04
CA GLN A 223 -10.30 14.18 -25.12
C GLN A 223 -11.01 14.03 -23.76
N ILE A 224 -10.57 13.11 -22.88
CA ILE A 224 -11.13 13.00 -21.51
C ILE A 224 -10.82 14.28 -20.70
N LEU A 225 -9.64 14.88 -20.87
CA LEU A 225 -9.29 16.14 -20.22
C LEU A 225 -10.05 17.32 -20.80
N ASP A 226 -10.14 17.39 -22.13
CA ASP A 226 -10.76 18.50 -22.86
C ASP A 226 -12.29 18.57 -22.58
N VAL A 227 -12.93 17.42 -22.33
CA VAL A 227 -14.33 17.34 -21.83
C VAL A 227 -14.44 17.77 -20.36
N ALA A 228 -13.52 17.35 -19.49
CA ALA A 228 -13.53 17.76 -18.09
C ALA A 228 -13.33 19.27 -17.93
N GLU A 229 -12.52 19.89 -18.79
CA GLU A 229 -12.30 21.34 -18.79
C GLU A 229 -13.55 22.10 -19.28
N ALA A 230 -14.31 21.55 -20.24
CA ALA A 230 -15.60 22.09 -20.62
C ALA A 230 -16.62 22.08 -19.46
N GLU A 231 -16.68 20.98 -18.69
CA GLU A 231 -17.47 20.88 -17.46
C GLU A 231 -17.03 21.92 -16.41
N TYR A 232 -15.73 22.09 -16.19
CA TYR A 232 -15.19 23.11 -15.27
C TYR A 232 -15.54 24.54 -15.69
N ARG A 233 -15.51 24.85 -16.99
CA ARG A 233 -15.90 26.15 -17.55
C ARG A 233 -17.41 26.39 -17.44
N GLN A 234 -18.23 25.39 -17.75
CA GLN A 234 -19.70 25.48 -17.75
C GLN A 234 -20.29 25.66 -16.34
N HIS A 235 -19.70 25.00 -15.34
CA HIS A 235 -20.28 24.94 -13.99
C HIS A 235 -19.42 25.57 -12.88
N GLY A 236 -18.16 25.89 -13.17
CA GLY A 236 -17.22 26.53 -12.24
C GLY A 236 -16.57 25.56 -11.26
N TRP A 237 -15.24 25.62 -11.16
CA TRP A 237 -14.42 24.78 -10.27
C TRP A 237 -15.02 24.60 -8.87
N LYS A 238 -15.40 25.72 -8.22
CA LYS A 238 -15.91 25.72 -6.83
C LYS A 238 -17.18 24.87 -6.66
N LYS A 239 -18.07 24.80 -7.66
CA LYS A 239 -19.33 24.07 -7.58
C LYS A 239 -19.12 22.56 -7.71
N ILE A 240 -18.21 22.14 -8.59
CA ILE A 240 -17.87 20.71 -8.79
C ILE A 240 -17.12 20.14 -7.57
N HIS A 241 -16.38 20.98 -6.84
CA HIS A 241 -15.54 20.59 -5.70
C HIS A 241 -16.08 21.04 -4.34
N ASP A 242 -17.36 21.43 -4.23
CA ASP A 242 -17.94 21.84 -2.96
C ASP A 242 -18.16 20.64 -2.02
N LEU A 243 -17.24 20.47 -1.07
CA LEU A 243 -17.33 19.43 -0.04
C LEU A 243 -18.49 19.65 0.94
N ALA A 244 -19.07 20.85 1.03
CA ALA A 244 -20.26 21.13 1.83
C ALA A 244 -21.58 20.79 1.09
N ALA A 245 -21.54 20.59 -0.23
CA ALA A 245 -22.74 20.21 -0.99
C ALA A 245 -23.29 18.85 -0.52
N THR A 246 -24.59 18.82 -0.22
CA THR A 246 -25.31 17.61 0.22
C THR A 246 -25.53 16.62 -0.92
N HIS A 247 -25.64 17.11 -2.15
CA HIS A 247 -25.80 16.33 -3.37
C HIS A 247 -24.95 16.89 -4.50
N LEU A 248 -24.51 15.99 -5.39
CA LEU A 248 -23.97 16.35 -6.68
C LEU A 248 -25.08 16.92 -7.57
N ASP A 249 -24.79 17.93 -8.39
CA ASP A 249 -25.76 18.45 -9.37
C ASP A 249 -26.13 17.32 -10.36
N PRO A 250 -27.41 16.93 -10.49
CA PRO A 250 -27.81 15.90 -11.44
C PRO A 250 -27.50 16.27 -12.89
N ASN A 251 -27.31 17.56 -13.19
CA ASN A 251 -27.21 18.06 -14.56
C ASN A 251 -25.80 17.92 -15.18
N PHE A 252 -24.75 17.61 -14.39
CA PHE A 252 -23.43 17.28 -14.94
C PHE A 252 -23.55 16.11 -15.94
N GLU A 253 -23.06 16.28 -17.16
CA GLU A 253 -23.23 15.31 -18.25
C GLU A 253 -22.08 14.29 -18.26
N HIS A 254 -20.88 14.74 -17.91
CA HIS A 254 -19.64 13.98 -17.97
C HIS A 254 -18.86 14.00 -16.64
N TYR A 255 -19.56 13.88 -15.51
CA TYR A 255 -18.98 13.87 -14.16
C TYR A 255 -17.88 12.79 -13.99
N GLU A 256 -17.96 11.67 -14.70
CA GLU A 256 -16.92 10.65 -14.73
C GLU A 256 -15.56 11.17 -15.22
N THR A 257 -15.52 12.22 -16.04
CA THR A 257 -14.26 12.82 -16.53
C THR A 257 -13.54 13.61 -15.44
N ILE A 258 -14.29 14.17 -14.48
CA ILE A 258 -13.77 14.98 -13.37
C ILE A 258 -12.78 14.19 -12.51
N ALA A 259 -13.10 12.93 -12.17
CA ALA A 259 -12.21 12.06 -11.41
C ALA A 259 -10.94 11.69 -12.20
N TYR A 260 -11.06 11.50 -13.52
CA TYR A 260 -9.92 11.23 -14.39
C TYR A 260 -9.00 12.46 -14.48
N HIS A 261 -9.57 13.64 -14.74
CA HIS A 261 -8.85 14.91 -14.82
C HIS A 261 -8.10 15.22 -13.51
N GLN A 262 -8.75 15.02 -12.37
CA GLN A 262 -8.10 15.18 -11.06
C GLN A 262 -6.79 14.38 -10.95
N GLN A 263 -6.77 13.10 -11.33
CA GLN A 263 -5.54 12.30 -11.28
C GLN A 263 -4.53 12.69 -12.38
N ALA A 264 -5.03 13.01 -13.58
CA ALA A 264 -4.19 13.26 -14.74
C ALA A 264 -3.42 14.58 -14.66
N ASP A 265 -4.09 15.66 -14.27
CA ASP A 265 -3.54 17.02 -14.26
C ASP A 265 -2.97 17.40 -12.88
N ARG A 266 -3.75 17.20 -11.81
CA ARG A 266 -3.40 17.72 -10.47
C ARG A 266 -2.28 16.97 -9.76
N TYR A 267 -1.74 15.91 -10.37
CA TYR A 267 -0.65 15.13 -9.80
C TYR A 267 0.54 15.02 -10.76
N SER A 268 1.71 15.47 -10.28
CA SER A 268 3.01 15.25 -10.87
C SER A 268 3.34 13.76 -10.89
N PHE A 269 3.79 13.27 -12.05
CA PHE A 269 4.25 11.91 -12.23
C PHE A 269 5.70 11.77 -11.74
N CYS A 270 5.94 10.81 -10.85
CA CYS A 270 7.22 10.56 -10.19
C CYS A 270 7.61 9.07 -10.30
N VAL A 271 8.90 8.79 -10.46
CA VAL A 271 9.44 7.42 -10.50
C VAL A 271 10.42 7.25 -9.35
N TRP A 272 10.12 6.37 -8.41
CA TRP A 272 10.97 6.09 -7.25
C TRP A 272 11.60 4.71 -7.40
N GLU A 273 12.91 4.61 -7.13
CA GLU A 273 13.63 3.34 -7.05
C GLU A 273 13.87 2.95 -5.57
N ALA A 274 13.49 1.72 -5.20
CA ALA A 274 13.70 1.18 -3.87
C ALA A 274 15.20 1.05 -3.54
N ASN A 275 15.56 1.24 -2.27
CA ASN A 275 16.93 1.05 -1.83
C ASN A 275 17.43 -0.38 -2.12
N ALA A 276 18.68 -0.52 -2.59
CA ALA A 276 19.22 -1.82 -3.02
C ALA A 276 19.21 -2.92 -1.92
N ALA A 277 19.29 -2.53 -0.64
CA ALA A 277 19.23 -3.46 0.50
C ALA A 277 17.77 -3.85 0.90
N SER A 278 16.76 -3.29 0.24
CA SER A 278 15.34 -3.51 0.49
C SER A 278 14.60 -3.74 -0.84
N GLU A 279 13.27 -3.72 -0.82
CA GLU A 279 12.41 -3.73 -1.99
C GLU A 279 11.04 -3.10 -1.66
N PHE A 280 10.33 -2.63 -2.68
CA PHE A 280 8.90 -2.32 -2.52
C PHE A 280 8.10 -3.61 -2.43
N ILE A 281 7.26 -3.76 -1.41
CA ILE A 281 6.29 -4.84 -1.33
C ILE A 281 5.08 -4.54 -2.22
N LEU A 282 4.33 -5.56 -2.60
CA LEU A 282 3.06 -5.41 -3.31
C LEU A 282 1.91 -5.90 -2.42
N THR A 283 0.80 -5.16 -2.36
CA THR A 283 -0.38 -5.55 -1.58
C THR A 283 -1.60 -5.72 -2.47
N SER A 284 -2.62 -6.42 -1.97
CA SER A 284 -3.94 -6.54 -2.60
C SER A 284 -4.61 -5.21 -2.96
N GLN A 285 -4.19 -4.10 -2.33
CA GLN A 285 -4.70 -2.75 -2.58
C GLN A 285 -3.65 -1.80 -3.18
N GLY A 286 -2.44 -2.28 -3.53
CA GLY A 286 -1.28 -1.49 -3.93
C GLY A 286 -1.35 -0.77 -5.29
N PHE A 287 -2.54 -0.65 -5.88
CA PHE A 287 -2.80 0.05 -7.14
C PHE A 287 -3.63 1.31 -6.91
N GLY A 288 -2.92 2.44 -6.87
CA GLY A 288 -3.47 3.76 -6.65
C GLY A 288 -3.91 3.97 -5.21
N LEU A 289 -3.15 3.41 -4.27
CA LEU A 289 -3.34 3.58 -2.85
C LEU A 289 -3.04 5.03 -2.45
N TRP A 290 -3.83 5.61 -1.56
CA TRP A 290 -3.55 6.91 -0.97
C TRP A 290 -2.61 6.80 0.24
N ASP A 291 -1.70 7.76 0.38
CA ASP A 291 -0.74 7.92 1.49
C ASP A 291 -1.42 8.09 2.87
N ARG A 292 -2.73 8.35 2.87
CA ARG A 292 -3.57 8.50 4.07
C ARG A 292 -4.75 7.53 3.97
N ALA A 293 -4.92 6.72 5.01
CA ALA A 293 -6.04 5.79 5.11
C ALA A 293 -7.39 6.53 5.12
N GLU A 294 -8.37 6.02 4.38
CA GLU A 294 -9.72 6.60 4.30
C GLU A 294 -10.34 6.73 5.70
N GLY A 295 -10.80 7.93 6.04
CA GLY A 295 -11.35 8.28 7.36
C GLY A 295 -10.38 8.98 8.34
N LYS A 296 -9.06 8.94 8.11
CA LYS A 296 -8.07 9.65 8.98
C LYS A 296 -7.84 11.12 8.56
N THR A 297 -8.83 11.93 8.94
CA THR A 297 -8.95 13.41 8.87
C THR A 297 -8.87 14.07 7.49
N SER A 298 -9.66 15.13 7.32
CA SER A 298 -9.80 15.93 6.10
C SER A 298 -8.61 16.87 5.89
N GLY A 299 -7.68 16.45 5.04
CA GLY A 299 -6.59 17.30 4.51
C GLY A 299 -5.65 16.50 3.61
N GLY A 300 -5.19 17.10 2.51
CA GLY A 300 -4.07 16.62 1.66
C GLY A 300 -4.06 15.13 1.28
N LEU A 301 -4.68 14.76 0.15
CA LEU A 301 -4.39 13.48 -0.52
C LEU A 301 -3.09 13.62 -1.33
N ASP A 302 -1.97 13.72 -0.62
CA ASP A 302 -0.71 14.26 -1.13
C ASP A 302 0.07 13.32 -2.06
N HIS A 303 0.00 12.00 -1.83
CA HIS A 303 0.58 10.99 -2.72
C HIS A 303 -0.38 9.85 -3.01
N ARG A 304 -0.28 9.33 -4.24
CA ARG A 304 -0.97 8.11 -4.69
C ARG A 304 0.04 7.13 -5.26
N LEU A 305 0.07 5.92 -4.71
CA LEU A 305 1.16 4.96 -4.85
C LEU A 305 0.76 3.81 -5.79
N PHE A 306 1.67 3.43 -6.70
CA PHE A 306 1.46 2.36 -7.68
C PHE A 306 2.73 1.49 -7.79
N VAL A 307 2.75 0.36 -7.08
CA VAL A 307 3.92 -0.53 -7.08
C VAL A 307 3.94 -1.40 -8.34
N ILE A 308 4.86 -1.11 -9.25
CA ILE A 308 4.98 -1.83 -10.53
C ILE A 308 6.06 -2.93 -10.51
N SER A 309 6.91 -2.97 -9.48
CA SER A 309 7.93 -4.01 -9.26
C SER A 309 8.57 -3.91 -7.87
N PRO A 310 9.36 -4.91 -7.42
CA PRO A 310 10.20 -4.79 -6.21
C PRO A 310 11.19 -3.62 -6.22
N LYS A 311 11.52 -3.07 -7.40
CA LYS A 311 12.48 -1.97 -7.55
C LYS A 311 11.85 -0.61 -7.84
N ILE A 312 10.67 -0.56 -8.46
CA ILE A 312 10.08 0.69 -8.97
C ILE A 312 8.65 0.85 -8.48
N SER A 313 8.40 2.01 -7.91
CA SER A 313 7.07 2.56 -7.68
C SER A 313 6.86 3.77 -8.59
N ILE A 314 5.65 3.92 -9.13
CA ILE A 314 5.19 5.19 -9.67
C ILE A 314 4.41 5.89 -8.56
N VAL A 315 4.79 7.12 -8.26
CA VAL A 315 4.08 7.97 -7.32
C VAL A 315 3.46 9.13 -8.09
N LEU A 316 2.18 9.37 -7.87
CA LEU A 316 1.50 10.58 -8.31
C LEU A 316 1.46 11.51 -7.10
N ARG A 317 2.25 12.61 -7.13
CA ARG A 317 2.35 13.60 -6.04
C ARG A 317 1.51 14.82 -6.36
N SER A 318 0.72 15.29 -5.40
CA SER A 318 -0.15 16.46 -5.55
C SER A 318 0.64 17.70 -5.98
N ASN A 319 0.09 18.45 -6.93
CA ASN A 319 0.63 19.74 -7.37
C ASN A 319 0.25 20.90 -6.43
N SER A 320 -0.69 20.68 -5.50
CA SER A 320 -1.01 21.64 -4.45
C SER A 320 0.11 21.70 -3.39
N PRO A 321 0.34 22.86 -2.75
CA PRO A 321 1.22 22.92 -1.59
C PRO A 321 0.67 22.01 -0.46
N PRO A 322 1.55 21.50 0.44
CA PRO A 322 1.11 20.80 1.65
C PRO A 322 0.11 21.65 2.44
N TYR A 323 -0.92 21.02 3.00
CA TYR A 323 -2.00 21.74 3.66
C TYR A 323 -1.53 22.35 5.00
N GLU A 324 -1.32 23.67 5.01
CA GLU A 324 -0.96 24.47 6.21
C GLU A 324 -2.14 24.65 7.19
N GLY A 325 -2.87 23.57 7.49
CA GLY A 325 -3.95 23.56 8.46
C GLY A 325 -3.44 23.53 9.92
N PRO A 326 -4.34 23.71 10.90
CA PRO A 326 -4.01 23.65 12.33
C PRO A 326 -3.68 22.23 12.84
N LEU A 327 -3.68 21.22 11.97
CA LEU A 327 -3.25 19.85 12.26
C LEU A 327 -2.03 19.52 11.39
N PRO A 328 -0.90 19.05 11.96
CA PRO A 328 0.30 18.76 11.20
C PRO A 328 0.07 17.65 10.16
N VAL A 329 0.66 17.82 8.97
CA VAL A 329 0.50 16.87 7.86
C VAL A 329 1.43 15.68 8.06
N ASN A 330 0.94 14.69 8.81
CA ASN A 330 1.67 13.46 9.13
C ASN A 330 1.72 12.49 7.93
N SER A 331 2.47 12.85 6.88
CA SER A 331 2.98 11.93 5.87
C SER A 331 4.50 11.87 5.96
N SER A 332 5.04 10.66 6.11
CA SER A 332 6.48 10.39 6.04
C SER A 332 7.04 10.56 4.63
N LEU A 333 6.19 10.44 3.60
CA LEU A 333 6.58 10.52 2.19
C LEU A 333 6.72 11.97 1.68
N LEU A 334 6.13 12.96 2.36
CA LEU A 334 6.25 14.38 1.99
C LEU A 334 7.69 14.90 1.98
N GLN A 335 8.53 14.38 2.87
CA GLN A 335 9.94 14.78 3.00
C GLN A 335 10.84 14.19 1.90
N ILE A 336 10.35 13.20 1.14
CA ILE A 336 11.09 12.61 0.03
C ILE A 336 11.27 13.67 -1.05
N PHE A 337 12.51 14.02 -1.34
CA PHE A 337 12.82 15.04 -2.34
C PHE A 337 12.42 14.57 -3.74
N GLN A 338 11.62 15.38 -4.44
CA GLN A 338 11.23 15.13 -5.82
C GLN A 338 11.72 16.25 -6.73
N GLN A 339 12.73 15.94 -7.56
CA GLN A 339 13.10 16.81 -8.65
C GLN A 339 11.96 16.87 -9.69
N LYS A 340 11.62 18.08 -10.14
CA LYS A 340 10.65 18.27 -11.23
C LYS A 340 11.17 17.63 -12.53
N HIS A 341 10.26 17.06 -13.31
CA HIS A 341 10.58 16.58 -14.65
C HIS A 341 10.85 17.76 -15.59
N THR A 342 11.61 17.54 -16.66
CA THR A 342 11.77 18.51 -17.75
C THR A 342 11.00 18.08 -18.99
N VAL A 343 10.50 19.04 -19.74
CA VAL A 343 9.83 18.84 -21.03
C VAL A 343 10.76 19.34 -22.13
N LYS A 344 10.76 18.64 -23.26
CA LYS A 344 11.27 19.13 -24.54
C LYS A 344 10.20 18.89 -25.60
N LEU A 345 9.61 19.96 -26.08
CA LEU A 345 8.62 19.95 -27.15
C LEU A 345 9.28 19.64 -28.50
N VAL A 346 8.49 19.21 -29.49
CA VAL A 346 9.01 18.86 -30.83
C VAL A 346 9.65 20.06 -31.56
N ASN A 347 9.22 21.30 -31.28
CA ASN A 347 9.87 22.51 -31.78
C ASN A 347 11.24 22.82 -31.12
N GLY A 348 11.61 22.07 -30.08
CA GLY A 348 12.87 22.21 -29.33
C GLY A 348 12.74 22.98 -28.01
N GLU A 349 11.61 23.63 -27.74
CA GLU A 349 11.37 24.46 -26.56
C GLU A 349 11.11 23.63 -25.28
N SER A 350 11.30 24.24 -24.12
CA SER A 350 11.06 23.64 -22.80
C SER A 350 9.63 23.86 -22.26
N SER A 351 8.86 24.74 -22.89
CA SER A 351 7.51 25.15 -22.48
C SER A 351 6.80 25.79 -23.68
N PHE A 352 5.47 25.79 -23.70
CA PHE A 352 4.70 26.52 -24.72
C PHE A 352 4.93 28.03 -24.59
N ILE A 353 5.38 28.67 -25.66
CA ILE A 353 5.48 30.14 -25.76
C ILE A 353 4.20 30.67 -26.42
N PHE A 354 3.50 31.56 -25.71
CA PHE A 354 2.30 32.23 -26.20
C PHE A 354 2.62 33.69 -26.55
N PRO A 355 2.17 34.20 -27.72
CA PRO A 355 2.22 35.63 -28.03
C PRO A 355 1.49 36.45 -26.96
N GLU A 356 2.02 37.63 -26.65
CA GLU A 356 1.40 38.56 -25.70
C GLU A 356 0.01 38.99 -26.19
N GLY A 357 -1.00 38.91 -25.32
CA GLY A 357 -2.41 39.11 -25.70
C GLY A 357 -3.15 37.86 -26.23
N THR A 358 -2.52 36.67 -26.24
CA THR A 358 -3.24 35.42 -26.53
C THR A 358 -4.24 35.10 -25.42
N ASP A 359 -5.53 35.00 -25.76
CA ASP A 359 -6.54 34.45 -24.84
C ASP A 359 -6.33 32.94 -24.66
N LEU A 360 -5.81 32.56 -23.49
CA LEU A 360 -5.55 31.17 -23.11
C LEU A 360 -6.82 30.31 -23.02
N GLU A 361 -8.00 30.91 -22.85
CA GLU A 361 -9.27 30.16 -22.85
C GLU A 361 -9.64 29.68 -24.27
N SER A 362 -9.37 30.51 -25.29
CA SER A 362 -9.56 30.18 -26.71
C SER A 362 -8.56 29.16 -27.27
N VAL A 363 -7.44 28.92 -26.59
CA VAL A 363 -6.36 28.04 -27.08
C VAL A 363 -6.85 26.59 -27.17
N ASN A 364 -6.86 26.03 -28.39
CA ASN A 364 -7.04 24.60 -28.56
C ASN A 364 -5.74 23.85 -28.22
N TRP A 365 -5.59 23.50 -26.94
CA TRP A 365 -4.46 22.76 -26.39
C TRP A 365 -4.18 21.42 -27.09
N SER A 366 -5.13 20.81 -27.81
CA SER A 366 -4.87 19.58 -28.58
C SER A 366 -3.93 19.81 -29.77
N LEU A 367 -3.90 21.03 -30.34
CA LEU A 367 -3.02 21.37 -31.46
C LEU A 367 -1.56 21.62 -31.05
N LEU A 368 -1.34 21.96 -29.77
CA LEU A 368 -0.01 22.21 -29.20
C LEU A 368 0.62 20.94 -28.59
N ARG A 369 -0.19 19.98 -28.14
CA ARG A 369 0.26 18.73 -27.50
C ARG A 369 0.68 17.69 -28.56
N SER A 370 1.94 17.71 -29.00
CA SER A 370 2.46 16.71 -29.95
C SER A 370 2.66 15.35 -29.27
N PRO A 371 2.23 14.22 -29.88
CA PRO A 371 2.41 12.87 -29.32
C PRO A 371 3.89 12.47 -29.17
N GLU A 372 4.81 13.22 -29.80
CA GLU A 372 6.24 12.97 -29.83
C GLU A 372 7.04 13.91 -28.88
N ASP A 373 6.37 14.81 -28.14
CA ASP A 373 7.03 15.62 -27.11
C ASP A 373 7.69 14.73 -26.05
N LEU A 374 8.87 15.12 -25.56
CA LEU A 374 9.69 14.30 -24.65
C LEU A 374 9.63 14.83 -23.21
N PHE A 375 9.37 13.92 -22.27
CA PHE A 375 9.33 14.18 -20.83
C PHE A 375 10.46 13.40 -20.16
N THR A 376 11.39 14.11 -19.51
CA THR A 376 12.52 13.50 -18.79
C THR A 376 12.23 13.50 -17.29
N PHE A 377 12.03 12.32 -16.73
CA PHE A 377 11.75 12.09 -15.31
C PHE A 377 13.02 11.61 -14.58
N PRO A 378 13.53 12.37 -13.60
CA PRO A 378 14.51 11.87 -12.65
C PRO A 378 13.94 10.68 -11.86
N ILE A 379 14.76 9.64 -11.68
CA ILE A 379 14.42 8.45 -10.90
C ILE A 379 14.97 8.63 -9.49
N THR A 380 14.09 8.93 -8.53
CA THR A 380 14.49 9.18 -7.13
C THR A 380 14.87 7.86 -6.47
N LYS A 381 16.17 7.61 -6.29
CA LYS A 381 16.68 6.48 -5.51
C LYS A 381 16.48 6.75 -4.03
N LEU A 382 15.58 5.98 -3.41
CA LEU A 382 15.24 6.15 -2.00
C LEU A 382 16.38 5.69 -1.09
N SER A 383 16.55 6.40 0.03
CA SER A 383 17.24 5.86 1.19
C SER A 383 16.52 4.62 1.74
N LEU A 384 17.22 3.90 2.60
CA LEU A 384 16.69 2.68 3.19
C LEU A 384 15.45 2.97 4.05
N SER A 385 15.49 4.03 4.87
CA SER A 385 14.38 4.50 5.69
C SER A 385 13.19 5.03 4.89
N GLU A 386 13.40 5.71 3.76
CA GLU A 386 12.30 6.14 2.88
C GLU A 386 11.62 4.95 2.19
N THR A 387 12.39 3.90 1.86
CA THR A 387 11.83 2.65 1.32
C THR A 387 10.99 1.92 2.37
N ASP A 388 11.42 1.92 3.64
CA ASP A 388 10.67 1.32 4.73
C ASP A 388 9.41 2.13 5.09
N ALA A 389 9.49 3.46 5.09
CA ALA A 389 8.34 4.34 5.27
C ALA A 389 7.28 4.15 4.16
N PHE A 390 7.72 4.01 2.90
CA PHE A 390 6.84 3.68 1.78
C PHE A 390 6.15 2.32 1.98
N ASN A 391 6.89 1.30 2.43
CA ASN A 391 6.31 -0.01 2.72
C ASN A 391 5.37 0.01 3.94
N ALA A 392 5.60 0.86 4.95
CA ALA A 392 4.70 1.01 6.09
C ALA A 392 3.30 1.50 5.66
N VAL A 393 3.25 2.52 4.80
CA VAL A 393 2.00 3.03 4.20
C VAL A 393 1.24 1.92 3.45
N LEU A 394 1.96 1.00 2.78
CA LEU A 394 1.34 -0.15 2.13
C LEU A 394 0.77 -1.17 3.15
N LEU A 395 1.46 -1.41 4.27
CA LEU A 395 1.07 -2.34 5.33
C LEU A 395 -0.10 -1.84 6.17
N ASP A 396 -0.20 -0.54 6.42
CA ASP A 396 -1.30 0.10 7.15
C ASP A 396 -2.65 -0.10 6.44
N ASN A 397 -2.64 0.00 5.11
CA ASN A 397 -3.84 -0.01 4.30
C ASN A 397 -4.30 -1.42 3.87
N ILE A 398 -3.66 -2.49 4.33
CA ILE A 398 -4.12 -3.85 4.03
C ILE A 398 -5.32 -4.20 4.92
N LYS A 399 -6.42 -4.57 4.26
CA LYS A 399 -7.63 -5.12 4.88
C LYS A 399 -7.36 -6.50 5.48
N TYR A 400 -8.23 -6.96 6.40
CA TYR A 400 -8.08 -8.26 7.06
C TYR A 400 -8.17 -9.45 6.08
N ASP A 401 -8.85 -9.28 4.94
CA ASP A 401 -8.98 -10.20 3.81
C ASP A 401 -7.92 -9.99 2.72
N GLY A 402 -6.95 -9.11 2.97
CA GLY A 402 -5.89 -8.76 2.03
C GLY A 402 -4.69 -9.71 2.03
N ALA A 403 -3.69 -9.37 1.21
CA ALA A 403 -2.48 -10.16 1.03
C ALA A 403 -1.26 -9.32 0.63
N VAL A 404 -0.07 -9.81 0.97
CA VAL A 404 1.22 -9.24 0.56
C VAL A 404 1.94 -10.20 -0.40
N THR A 405 2.47 -9.66 -1.49
CA THR A 405 3.38 -10.32 -2.43
C THR A 405 4.74 -9.64 -2.38
N PHE A 406 5.82 -10.42 -2.32
CA PHE A 406 7.21 -9.95 -2.22
C PHE A 406 8.17 -10.91 -2.93
N GLN A 407 9.42 -10.48 -3.13
CA GLN A 407 10.47 -11.24 -3.84
C GLN A 407 11.51 -11.84 -2.89
N GLY A 408 12.03 -11.07 -1.93
CA GLY A 408 13.09 -11.50 -1.00
C GLY A 408 12.58 -11.79 0.42
N LYS A 409 12.85 -13.00 0.95
CA LYS A 409 12.43 -13.37 2.32
C LYS A 409 13.13 -12.54 3.40
N GLU A 410 14.43 -12.30 3.27
CA GLU A 410 15.23 -11.53 4.22
C GLU A 410 14.80 -10.06 4.23
N ARG A 411 14.53 -9.51 3.04
CA ARG A 411 14.01 -8.15 2.86
C ARG A 411 12.63 -8.00 3.48
N MET A 412 11.70 -8.90 3.18
CA MET A 412 10.37 -8.87 3.79
C MET A 412 10.43 -9.01 5.32
N LEU A 413 11.29 -9.90 5.85
CA LEU A 413 11.50 -10.04 7.30
C LEU A 413 12.04 -8.75 7.92
N ARG A 414 12.96 -8.06 7.23
CA ARG A 414 13.46 -6.74 7.64
C ARG A 414 12.36 -5.68 7.62
N THR A 415 11.57 -5.61 6.55
CA THR A 415 10.45 -4.65 6.41
C THR A 415 9.40 -4.84 7.49
N ILE A 416 8.96 -6.07 7.76
CA ILE A 416 8.01 -6.36 8.85
C ILE A 416 8.60 -5.99 10.20
N ARG A 417 9.87 -6.33 10.48
CA ARG A 417 10.51 -5.96 11.75
C ARG A 417 10.50 -4.45 11.94
N ILE A 418 10.84 -3.67 10.92
CA ILE A 418 10.86 -2.20 11.05
C ILE A 418 9.45 -1.64 11.22
N TYR A 419 8.47 -2.15 10.48
CA TYR A 419 7.05 -1.82 10.64
C TYR A 419 6.53 -2.15 12.06
N ASP A 420 6.92 -3.30 12.59
CA ASP A 420 6.54 -3.79 13.93
C ASP A 420 7.23 -3.01 15.05
N HIS A 421 8.50 -2.62 14.89
CA HIS A 421 9.23 -1.85 15.90
C HIS A 421 8.77 -0.37 15.98
N ASP A 422 8.08 0.15 14.96
CA ASP A 422 7.47 1.48 15.01
C ASP A 422 6.33 1.54 16.05
N PRO A 423 6.33 2.52 16.98
CA PRO A 423 5.23 2.73 17.94
C PRO A 423 3.89 3.13 17.31
N ALA A 424 3.88 3.77 16.14
CA ALA A 424 2.64 4.19 15.47
C ALA A 424 1.78 2.98 15.07
N ASN A 425 2.44 1.90 14.65
CA ASN A 425 1.81 0.72 14.06
C ASN A 425 1.38 -0.32 15.11
N LYS A 426 1.43 0.04 16.41
CA LYS A 426 1.22 -0.88 17.55
C LYS A 426 -0.09 -1.68 17.51
N HIS A 427 -1.13 -1.14 16.89
CA HIS A 427 -2.44 -1.79 16.74
C HIS A 427 -2.47 -2.82 15.59
N ASP A 428 -1.57 -2.69 14.62
CA ASP A 428 -1.52 -3.47 13.39
C ASP A 428 -0.45 -4.57 13.42
N ARG A 429 0.50 -4.51 14.36
CA ARG A 429 1.54 -5.53 14.64
C ARG A 429 1.03 -6.98 14.55
N GLN A 430 -0.13 -7.24 15.16
CA GLN A 430 -0.73 -8.58 15.23
C GLN A 430 -1.08 -9.17 13.86
N LYS A 431 -1.35 -8.35 12.83
CA LYS A 431 -1.59 -8.80 11.44
C LYS A 431 -0.39 -9.55 10.85
N TYR A 432 0.82 -9.20 11.29
CA TYR A 432 2.08 -9.63 10.67
C TYR A 432 2.92 -10.56 11.54
N THR A 433 2.52 -10.81 12.79
CA THR A 433 3.21 -11.74 13.71
C THR A 433 3.37 -13.14 13.12
N SER A 434 2.36 -13.67 12.44
CA SER A 434 2.44 -14.99 11.79
C SER A 434 3.45 -14.99 10.63
N LEU A 435 3.49 -13.93 9.82
CA LEU A 435 4.48 -13.79 8.74
C LEU A 435 5.91 -13.66 9.29
N MET A 436 6.10 -12.84 10.32
CA MET A 436 7.41 -12.68 10.98
C MET A 436 7.91 -14.01 11.56
N ARG A 437 7.02 -14.83 12.15
CA ARG A 437 7.36 -16.19 12.61
C ARG A 437 7.77 -17.10 11.45
N GLN A 438 6.95 -17.19 10.40
CA GLN A 438 7.19 -18.07 9.26
C GLN A 438 8.47 -17.71 8.48
N LEU A 439 8.78 -16.43 8.34
CA LEU A 439 10.04 -15.98 7.74
C LEU A 439 11.24 -16.32 8.63
N SER A 440 11.16 -16.05 9.94
CA SER A 440 12.25 -16.31 10.91
C SER A 440 12.56 -17.79 11.12
N VAL A 441 11.66 -18.71 10.77
CA VAL A 441 11.83 -20.17 10.89
C VAL A 441 12.52 -20.81 9.66
N THR A 442 12.83 -20.04 8.61
CA THR A 442 13.46 -20.57 7.37
C THR A 442 14.84 -21.19 7.65
N PRO A 443 15.05 -22.51 7.45
CA PRO A 443 16.33 -23.15 7.75
C PRO A 443 17.41 -22.93 6.68
N ALA A 444 18.67 -22.95 7.13
CA ALA A 444 19.89 -23.16 6.32
C ALA A 444 20.22 -22.14 5.21
N ALA A 445 20.72 -20.97 5.61
CA ALA A 445 21.68 -20.18 4.81
C ALA A 445 22.81 -19.56 5.68
N ILE A 446 23.09 -20.12 6.87
CA ILE A 446 24.19 -19.65 7.75
C ILE A 446 25.51 -20.28 7.27
N ALA A 447 26.01 -19.79 6.14
CA ALA A 447 27.33 -20.10 5.62
C ALA A 447 27.88 -18.88 4.85
N GLN A 448 28.89 -18.22 5.43
CA GLN A 448 29.68 -17.13 4.83
C GLN A 448 28.92 -15.84 4.46
N ALA A 449 28.52 -15.10 5.50
CA ALA A 449 28.49 -13.64 5.48
C ALA A 449 29.41 -13.11 6.60
N PRO A 450 30.02 -11.92 6.48
CA PRO A 450 30.95 -11.40 7.51
C PRO A 450 30.29 -11.19 8.87
N SER A 451 31.02 -11.49 9.94
CA SER A 451 30.54 -11.43 11.33
C SER A 451 30.51 -10.00 11.89
N SER A 452 29.49 -9.22 11.54
CA SER A 452 29.24 -7.87 12.10
C SER A 452 27.85 -7.69 12.74
N TYR A 453 27.11 -8.77 12.99
CA TYR A 453 25.83 -8.75 13.72
C TYR A 453 26.02 -8.60 15.25
N ASP A 454 26.63 -7.51 15.67
CA ASP A 454 26.91 -7.16 17.06
C ASP A 454 25.70 -6.46 17.74
N LEU A 455 24.51 -7.09 17.67
CA LEU A 455 23.23 -6.41 17.89
C LEU A 455 22.50 -6.72 19.21
N VAL A 456 23.09 -7.48 20.13
CA VAL A 456 22.54 -7.66 21.50
C VAL A 456 23.37 -6.85 22.49
N ASP A 457 22.71 -6.07 23.34
CA ASP A 457 23.31 -5.55 24.57
C ASP A 457 23.37 -6.72 25.56
N ALA A 458 24.56 -7.26 25.76
CA ALA A 458 24.78 -8.42 26.61
C ALA A 458 24.59 -8.10 28.11
N GLU A 459 24.83 -6.86 28.55
CA GLU A 459 24.60 -6.44 29.94
C GLU A 459 23.10 -6.39 30.22
N LEU A 460 22.34 -5.67 29.36
CA LEU A 460 20.88 -5.58 29.47
C LEU A 460 20.20 -6.94 29.30
N TYR A 461 20.61 -7.74 28.31
CA TYR A 461 20.05 -9.09 28.12
C TYR A 461 20.29 -9.98 29.34
N THR A 462 21.50 -9.96 29.91
CA THR A 462 21.82 -10.73 31.12
C THR A 462 21.02 -10.24 32.33
N ALA A 463 20.82 -8.93 32.48
CA ALA A 463 20.01 -8.37 33.57
C ALA A 463 18.51 -8.74 33.44
N LEU A 464 17.94 -8.62 32.24
CA LEU A 464 16.54 -9.00 31.96
C LEU A 464 16.32 -10.50 32.14
N MET A 465 17.21 -11.35 31.60
CA MET A 465 17.12 -12.81 31.82
C MET A 465 17.39 -13.21 33.27
N GLY A 466 18.20 -12.45 34.01
CA GLY A 466 18.38 -12.60 35.45
C GLY A 466 17.08 -12.40 36.22
N ILE A 467 16.29 -11.40 35.84
CA ILE A 467 14.96 -11.10 36.41
C ILE A 467 13.94 -12.18 36.03
N VAL A 468 13.82 -12.51 34.73
CA VAL A 468 12.86 -13.52 34.23
C VAL A 468 13.08 -14.89 34.89
N LEU A 469 14.35 -15.27 35.11
CA LEU A 469 14.71 -16.55 35.74
C LEU A 469 14.84 -16.46 37.27
N ASN A 470 14.46 -15.33 37.88
CA ASN A 470 14.58 -15.04 39.32
C ASN A 470 15.98 -15.34 39.92
N LYS A 471 17.04 -15.09 39.14
CA LYS A 471 18.45 -15.31 39.53
C LYS A 471 19.06 -14.10 40.25
N THR A 472 18.53 -12.91 40.01
CA THR A 472 18.97 -11.66 40.63
C THR A 472 17.91 -11.19 41.64
N PRO A 473 18.09 -11.44 42.95
CA PRO A 473 17.17 -10.95 43.97
C PRO A 473 17.32 -9.42 44.13
N PHE A 474 16.20 -8.72 44.25
CA PHE A 474 16.14 -7.28 44.52
C PHE A 474 15.37 -7.01 45.81
N VAL A 475 15.75 -5.95 46.52
CA VAL A 475 15.09 -5.51 47.78
C VAL A 475 13.65 -5.02 47.54
N SER A 476 13.37 -4.53 46.32
CA SER A 476 12.05 -4.12 45.87
C SER A 476 11.98 -4.04 44.34
N ARG A 477 10.76 -3.92 43.79
CA ARG A 477 10.49 -3.57 42.39
C ARG A 477 11.20 -2.29 41.97
N TYR A 478 11.25 -1.28 42.84
CA TYR A 478 11.97 -0.02 42.59
C TYR A 478 13.47 -0.26 42.45
N ASN A 479 14.08 -1.07 43.32
CA ASN A 479 15.49 -1.43 43.20
C ASN A 479 15.80 -2.18 41.89
N ARG A 480 14.90 -3.08 41.46
CA ARG A 480 14.96 -3.77 40.15
C ARG A 480 14.92 -2.78 38.99
N ALA A 481 13.92 -1.90 38.99
CA ALA A 481 13.71 -0.91 37.93
C ALA A 481 14.85 0.11 37.84
N LEU A 482 15.31 0.63 38.98
CA LEU A 482 16.43 1.56 39.07
C LEU A 482 17.75 0.93 38.61
N SER A 483 17.94 -0.38 38.80
CA SER A 483 19.11 -1.10 38.28
C SER A 483 19.12 -1.19 36.76
N LEU A 484 17.98 -1.50 36.13
CA LEU A 484 17.85 -1.53 34.67
C LEU A 484 17.89 -0.12 34.06
N PHE A 485 17.23 0.86 34.68
CA PHE A 485 17.29 2.26 34.23
C PHE A 485 18.72 2.79 34.16
N ARG A 486 19.62 2.40 35.08
CA ARG A 486 21.04 2.77 35.01
C ARG A 486 21.76 2.23 33.78
N LEU A 487 21.40 1.05 33.28
CA LEU A 487 21.90 0.54 32.00
C LEU A 487 21.36 1.36 30.83
N LEU A 488 20.09 1.77 30.90
CA LEU A 488 19.43 2.57 29.86
C LEU A 488 19.76 4.07 29.90
N LYS A 489 20.26 4.63 31.00
CA LYS A 489 20.44 6.09 31.12
C LYS A 489 21.50 6.61 30.14
N ASP A 490 22.57 5.85 29.91
CA ASP A 490 23.62 6.15 28.92
C ASP A 490 23.10 5.95 27.48
N PRO A 491 22.95 7.02 26.66
CA PRO A 491 22.44 6.89 25.29
C PRO A 491 23.41 6.14 24.37
N SER A 492 24.71 6.15 24.64
CA SER A 492 25.72 5.52 23.78
C SER A 492 25.67 3.99 23.81
N LYS A 493 25.08 3.42 24.87
CA LYS A 493 24.94 1.97 25.07
C LYS A 493 23.62 1.38 24.56
N ARG A 494 22.64 2.22 24.19
CA ARG A 494 21.28 1.80 23.80
C ARG A 494 21.24 1.04 22.46
N LYS A 495 21.66 -0.23 22.44
CA LYS A 495 21.40 -1.13 21.31
C LYS A 495 19.89 -1.38 21.17
N SER A 496 19.39 -1.37 19.94
CA SER A 496 17.97 -1.36 19.62
C SER A 496 17.28 -2.73 19.78
N CYS A 497 17.00 -3.15 21.02
CA CYS A 497 16.13 -4.29 21.31
C CYS A 497 14.70 -3.85 21.70
N LEU A 498 13.73 -4.76 21.61
CA LEU A 498 12.30 -4.48 21.80
C LEU A 498 12.00 -3.77 23.13
N PHE A 499 12.59 -4.24 24.24
CA PHE A 499 12.45 -3.65 25.57
C PHE A 499 12.91 -2.18 25.62
N VAL A 500 14.02 -1.85 24.97
CA VAL A 500 14.55 -0.47 24.91
C VAL A 500 13.64 0.43 24.08
N ILE A 501 13.08 -0.08 22.98
CA ILE A 501 12.21 0.69 22.08
C ILE A 501 10.85 0.95 22.72
N GLU A 502 10.26 -0.04 23.38
CA GLU A 502 9.03 0.11 24.15
C GLU A 502 9.21 1.08 25.33
N HIS A 503 10.35 1.00 26.03
CA HIS A 503 10.76 1.95 27.05
C HIS A 503 10.85 3.39 26.52
N ILE A 504 11.62 3.62 25.45
CA ILE A 504 11.78 4.94 24.83
C ILE A 504 10.42 5.49 24.36
N SER A 505 9.56 4.65 23.77
CA SER A 505 8.25 5.06 23.27
C SER A 505 7.31 5.52 24.40
N ASN A 506 7.16 4.72 25.46
CA ASN A 506 6.30 5.07 26.58
C ASN A 506 6.86 6.28 27.36
N PHE A 507 8.18 6.38 27.52
CA PHE A 507 8.85 7.54 28.10
C PHE A 507 8.61 8.81 27.28
N HIS A 508 8.72 8.73 25.95
CA HIS A 508 8.48 9.88 25.07
C HIS A 508 7.01 10.32 25.08
N ALA A 509 6.05 9.39 25.20
CA ALA A 509 4.63 9.71 25.37
C ALA A 509 4.37 10.46 26.70
N ALA A 510 4.93 9.97 27.82
CA ALA A 510 4.85 10.64 29.12
C ALA A 510 5.50 12.04 29.09
N LEU A 511 6.66 12.17 28.43
CA LEU A 511 7.36 13.43 28.23
C LEU A 511 6.53 14.44 27.41
N GLN A 512 5.93 14.00 26.30
CA GLN A 512 5.05 14.85 25.49
C GLN A 512 3.82 15.33 26.28
N GLY A 513 3.15 14.44 27.01
CA GLY A 513 2.01 14.79 27.84
C GLY A 513 2.37 15.75 28.98
N CYS A 514 3.56 15.58 29.58
CA CYS A 514 4.10 16.50 30.58
C CYS A 514 4.40 17.88 29.99
N GLN A 515 5.07 17.95 28.83
CA GLN A 515 5.35 19.21 28.12
C GLN A 515 4.07 19.91 27.63
N ALA A 516 3.03 19.16 27.27
CA ALA A 516 1.73 19.73 26.92
C ALA A 516 0.98 20.29 28.15
N LYS A 517 1.24 19.75 29.34
CA LYS A 517 0.57 20.16 30.59
C LYS A 517 1.27 21.32 31.31
N PHE A 518 2.59 21.33 31.33
CA PHE A 518 3.42 22.29 32.08
C PHE A 518 4.30 23.19 31.19
N GLY A 519 4.30 22.98 29.88
CA GLY A 519 5.12 23.73 28.93
C GLY A 519 6.53 23.16 28.74
N ARG A 520 7.38 23.89 28.00
CA ARG A 520 8.80 23.57 27.76
C ARG A 520 9.75 24.30 28.71
N ALA A 521 9.30 24.63 29.91
CA ALA A 521 10.08 25.40 30.89
C ALA A 521 11.17 24.52 31.54
N VAL A 522 12.32 24.39 30.87
CA VAL A 522 13.55 23.84 31.47
C VAL A 522 14.09 24.89 32.45
N HIS A 523 13.50 24.91 33.64
CA HIS A 523 14.13 25.52 34.81
C HIS A 523 15.15 24.53 35.33
N SER A 524 16.42 24.73 34.93
CA SER A 524 17.52 24.32 35.80
C SER A 524 17.24 24.88 37.19
N PRO A 525 17.36 24.08 38.28
CA PRO A 525 17.34 24.65 39.61
C PRO A 525 18.43 25.73 39.71
N GLU A 526 18.16 26.79 40.47
CA GLU A 526 19.20 27.73 40.90
C GLU A 526 20.28 26.94 41.67
N ASP A 527 21.56 27.30 41.50
CA ASP A 527 22.74 26.45 41.77
C ASP A 527 22.94 25.93 43.22
N PHE A 528 22.00 26.21 44.13
CA PHE A 528 22.04 25.92 45.55
C PHE A 528 21.49 24.53 45.94
N TRP A 529 20.80 23.81 45.05
CA TRP A 529 20.12 22.56 45.40
C TRP A 529 20.38 21.43 44.38
N SER A 530 20.85 20.29 44.90
CA SER A 530 20.90 19.04 44.15
C SER A 530 19.70 18.15 44.50
N VAL A 531 19.03 17.64 43.46
CA VAL A 531 17.83 16.81 43.56
C VAL A 531 18.16 15.43 42.99
N SER A 532 17.86 14.35 43.72
CA SER A 532 18.24 13.00 43.29
C SER A 532 17.28 11.92 43.78
N LEU A 533 17.17 10.82 43.05
CA LEU A 533 16.33 9.68 43.46
C LEU A 533 16.95 8.90 44.62
N GLN A 534 16.11 8.42 45.54
CA GLN A 534 16.51 7.51 46.63
C GLN A 534 17.24 6.28 46.08
N ARG A 535 18.32 5.87 46.75
CA ARG A 535 19.17 4.76 46.27
C ARG A 535 18.53 3.37 46.37
N SER A 536 17.51 3.23 47.23
CA SER A 536 16.79 1.99 47.55
C SER A 536 15.44 2.34 48.18
N LEU A 537 14.43 1.47 48.03
CA LEU A 537 13.16 1.52 48.77
C LEU A 537 12.82 0.11 49.30
N SER A 538 11.97 0.03 50.34
CA SER A 538 11.29 -1.23 50.69
C SER A 538 10.19 -1.56 49.66
N GLU A 539 9.73 -2.80 49.62
CA GLU A 539 8.69 -3.22 48.66
C GLU A 539 7.34 -2.52 48.91
N ASP A 540 6.96 -2.27 50.17
CA ASP A 540 5.71 -1.57 50.50
C ASP A 540 5.71 -0.14 49.95
N ILE A 541 6.81 0.59 50.14
CA ILE A 541 6.96 1.96 49.63
C ILE A 541 7.10 1.93 48.10
N SER A 542 7.87 0.98 47.56
CA SER A 542 7.98 0.78 46.11
C SER A 542 6.63 0.53 45.44
N SER A 543 5.71 -0.17 46.10
CA SER A 543 4.37 -0.46 45.59
C SER A 543 3.54 0.82 45.46
N GLN A 544 3.42 1.56 46.58
CA GLN A 544 2.70 2.82 46.65
C GLN A 544 3.27 3.88 45.68
N VAL A 545 4.58 3.87 45.47
CA VAL A 545 5.29 4.77 44.55
C VAL A 545 4.94 4.47 43.09
N PHE A 546 4.91 3.20 42.67
CA PHE A 546 4.53 2.86 41.29
C PHE A 546 3.05 3.11 41.00
N GLU A 547 2.17 2.81 41.96
CA GLU A 547 0.74 3.10 41.85
C GLU A 547 0.49 4.62 41.71
N ALA A 548 1.08 5.43 42.59
CA ALA A 548 0.97 6.89 42.52
C ALA A 548 1.64 7.49 41.27
N LEU A 549 2.72 6.91 40.75
CA LEU A 549 3.35 7.33 39.49
C LEU A 549 2.47 7.00 38.27
N GLU A 550 1.90 5.80 38.21
CA GLU A 550 1.03 5.37 37.12
C GLU A 550 -0.28 6.16 37.08
N GLU A 551 -0.90 6.40 38.25
CA GLU A 551 -2.07 7.27 38.37
C GLU A 551 -1.73 8.71 37.97
N PHE A 552 -0.61 9.27 38.46
CA PHE A 552 -0.20 10.63 38.11
C PHE A 552 0.01 10.80 36.60
N VAL A 553 0.72 9.87 35.95
CA VAL A 553 0.95 9.90 34.49
C VAL A 553 -0.35 9.73 33.70
N LEU A 554 -1.26 8.86 34.14
CA LEU A 554 -2.56 8.67 33.51
C LEU A 554 -3.45 9.91 33.65
N VAL A 555 -3.58 10.46 34.87
CA VAL A 555 -4.56 11.51 35.19
C VAL A 555 -4.07 12.90 34.80
N LYS A 556 -2.81 13.27 35.04
CA LYS A 556 -2.29 14.62 34.74
C LYS A 556 -1.93 14.80 33.27
N PHE A 557 -1.53 13.73 32.57
CA PHE A 557 -1.04 13.79 31.18
C PHE A 557 -1.94 13.08 30.16
N ASN A 558 -2.98 12.35 30.59
CA ASN A 558 -3.81 11.50 29.73
C ASN A 558 -3.01 10.42 28.97
N VAL A 559 -1.89 9.96 29.56
CA VAL A 559 -1.00 8.96 28.94
C VAL A 559 -1.24 7.59 29.57
N ARG A 560 -1.92 6.71 28.82
CA ARG A 560 -2.02 5.29 29.19
C ARG A 560 -0.80 4.53 28.68
N LEU A 561 -0.04 3.96 29.61
CA LEU A 561 1.13 3.13 29.32
C LEU A 561 0.74 1.84 28.60
N THR A 562 1.59 1.38 27.69
CA THR A 562 1.22 0.38 26.66
C THR A 562 1.79 -1.02 26.88
N TYR A 563 2.38 -1.27 28.05
CA TYR A 563 2.97 -2.56 28.43
C TYR A 563 1.93 -3.66 28.65
N ASP A 564 2.27 -4.89 28.25
CA ASP A 564 1.53 -6.09 28.65
C ASP A 564 1.91 -6.48 30.09
N THR A 565 1.08 -6.10 31.06
CA THR A 565 1.30 -6.42 32.47
C THR A 565 0.99 -7.87 32.84
N SER A 566 0.57 -8.73 31.89
CA SER A 566 0.47 -10.17 32.12
C SER A 566 1.83 -10.89 32.04
N ASP A 567 2.82 -10.27 31.39
CA ASP A 567 4.21 -10.74 31.33
C ASP A 567 5.12 -9.96 32.30
N ILE A 568 6.17 -10.64 32.79
CA ILE A 568 7.14 -10.07 33.73
C ILE A 568 8.04 -9.01 33.07
N LEU A 569 8.40 -9.12 31.79
CA LEU A 569 9.18 -8.08 31.09
C LEU A 569 8.32 -6.85 30.81
N GLY A 570 7.02 -7.02 30.53
CA GLY A 570 6.09 -5.89 30.41
C GLY A 570 5.89 -5.14 31.74
N GLN A 571 5.70 -5.87 32.85
CA GLN A 571 5.68 -5.26 34.20
C GLN A 571 6.98 -4.49 34.49
N VAL A 572 8.13 -5.13 34.27
CA VAL A 572 9.46 -4.53 34.48
C VAL A 572 9.69 -3.32 33.56
N GLY A 573 9.24 -3.38 32.30
CA GLY A 573 9.33 -2.27 31.35
C GLY A 573 8.56 -1.04 31.83
N LYS A 574 7.34 -1.25 32.35
CA LYS A 574 6.54 -0.20 32.99
C LYS A 574 7.27 0.43 34.18
N GLU A 575 7.78 -0.38 35.11
CA GLU A 575 8.51 0.09 36.28
C GLU A 575 9.76 0.91 35.89
N VAL A 576 10.55 0.43 34.94
CA VAL A 576 11.77 1.10 34.44
C VAL A 576 11.43 2.42 33.76
N MET A 577 10.32 2.50 33.03
CA MET A 577 9.84 3.73 32.42
C MET A 577 9.38 4.74 33.48
N LEU A 578 8.63 4.31 34.51
CA LEU A 578 8.20 5.18 35.60
C LEU A 578 9.38 5.73 36.42
N VAL A 579 10.43 4.93 36.67
CA VAL A 579 11.69 5.40 37.28
C VAL A 579 12.43 6.38 36.37
N ALA A 580 12.46 6.13 35.05
CA ALA A 580 13.07 7.06 34.09
C ALA A 580 12.33 8.39 34.03
N PHE A 581 11.00 8.38 34.05
CA PHE A 581 10.18 9.59 34.10
C PHE A 581 10.45 10.39 35.38
N LEU A 582 10.49 9.74 36.55
CA LEU A 582 10.80 10.42 37.81
C LEU A 582 12.24 10.96 37.84
N SER A 583 13.22 10.26 37.26
CA SER A 583 14.58 10.80 37.10
C SER A 583 14.62 12.00 36.16
N TRP A 584 13.86 11.99 35.06
CA TRP A 584 13.79 13.16 34.18
C TRP A 584 13.14 14.35 34.89
N VAL A 585 12.11 14.12 35.71
CA VAL A 585 11.51 15.17 36.54
C VAL A 585 12.50 15.73 37.57
N THR A 586 13.34 14.91 38.23
CA THR A 586 14.38 15.44 39.15
C THR A 586 15.51 16.18 38.44
N ASP A 587 15.85 15.78 37.21
CA ASP A 587 17.02 16.30 36.50
C ASP A 587 16.69 17.56 35.67
N GLU A 588 15.48 17.67 35.10
CA GLU A 588 15.15 18.66 34.05
C GLU A 588 13.85 19.45 34.30
N ALA A 589 12.98 19.01 35.22
CA ALA A 589 11.63 19.54 35.39
C ALA A 589 11.16 19.58 36.86
N VAL A 590 12.03 20.06 37.75
CA VAL A 590 11.84 20.04 39.22
C VAL A 590 10.48 20.62 39.66
N HIS A 591 9.98 21.67 38.98
CA HIS A 591 8.67 22.28 39.24
C HIS A 591 7.47 21.30 39.12
N VAL A 592 7.61 20.21 38.34
CA VAL A 592 6.58 19.16 38.24
C VAL A 592 6.44 18.41 39.56
N LEU A 593 7.50 18.35 40.39
CA LEU A 593 7.43 17.72 41.71
C LEU A 593 6.40 18.40 42.61
N ASP A 594 6.21 19.72 42.53
CA ASP A 594 5.25 20.41 43.40
C ASP A 594 3.82 19.87 43.25
N GLU A 595 3.45 19.51 42.02
CA GLU A 595 2.18 18.89 41.64
C GLU A 595 2.10 17.38 41.93
N THR A 596 3.20 16.71 42.29
CA THR A 596 3.21 15.26 42.57
C THR A 596 2.62 14.91 43.95
N PRO A 597 2.00 13.72 44.10
CA PRO A 597 1.60 13.18 45.40
C PRO A 597 2.76 13.12 46.40
N ILE A 598 2.46 13.31 47.69
CA ILE A 598 3.43 13.28 48.80
C ILE A 598 4.25 11.98 48.79
N THR A 599 3.62 10.85 48.44
CA THR A 599 4.27 9.54 48.25
C THR A 599 5.48 9.58 47.32
N LEU A 600 5.44 10.41 46.27
CA LEU A 600 6.54 10.55 45.30
C LEU A 600 7.63 11.49 45.80
N LYS A 601 7.25 12.56 46.53
CA LYS A 601 8.20 13.48 47.19
C LYS A 601 9.13 12.73 48.16
N ASN A 602 8.65 11.68 48.83
CA ASN A 602 9.46 10.80 49.69
C ASN A 602 10.56 10.01 48.96
N VAL A 603 10.44 9.83 47.63
CA VAL A 603 11.43 9.14 46.77
C VAL A 603 12.51 10.11 46.27
N VAL A 604 12.32 11.41 46.45
CA VAL A 604 13.25 12.45 46.02
C VAL A 604 14.04 12.95 47.22
N ARG A 605 15.37 12.82 47.14
CA ARG A 605 16.30 13.39 48.10
C ARG A 605 16.81 14.74 47.58
N ILE A 606 16.45 15.78 48.32
CA ILE A 606 16.95 17.14 48.13
C ILE A 606 18.18 17.33 49.05
N GLN A 607 19.27 17.89 48.52
CA GLN A 607 20.46 18.26 49.29
C GLN A 607 20.94 19.65 48.88
N LEU A 608 21.15 20.52 49.88
CA LEU A 608 21.80 21.81 49.66
C LEU A 608 23.24 21.59 49.18
N LEU A 609 23.66 22.33 48.16
CA LEU A 609 25.06 22.42 47.74
C LEU A 609 25.77 23.48 48.59
N SER A 610 26.99 23.16 49.05
CA SER A 610 27.74 23.90 50.08
C SER A 610 29.07 24.43 49.57
#